data_AF-A0A8J7LJV0-F1
#
_entry.id   AF-A0A8J7LJV0-F1
#
_cell.length_a   1.000
_cell.length_b   1.000
_cell.length_c   1.000
_cell.angle_alpha   90.00
_cell.angle_beta   90.00
_cell.angle_gamma   90.00
#
_symmetry.space_group_name_H-M   'P 1'
#
loop_
_entity.id
_entity.type
_entity.pdbx_description
1 polymer ?
#
loop_
_entity_poly.entity_id
_entity_poly.type
_entity_poly.pdbx_seq_one_letter_code
_entity_poly.pdbx_strand_id
1 'polypeptide(L)'
;MTGIASLAVGESFVDISINPKDDGITEGNETVTLTLATGSDYDIDTSQTTATVAIADKFNPIDGGGSHDPLIGTAGNDRIVGGTGSKTITGGLGNDEFVYTSLTQVGHRITDFTVGSDQIVLTQLLDSLVSGGYNGSDAVADGYVRLVQGKTANSTILQIDRDGLAGDAIFRNFIQLDNVTPQAMNNINNFVF
;
A
#
# COMPACT_ATOMS: atom_id res chain seq x y z
N MET A 1 6.72 -19.63 -19.11
CA MET A 1 7.85 -20.27 -19.82
C MET A 1 8.06 -21.65 -19.22
N THR A 2 8.21 -22.69 -20.03
CA THR A 2 8.73 -23.98 -19.55
C THR A 2 10.21 -24.04 -19.89
N GLY A 3 11.04 -24.48 -18.93
CA GLY A 3 12.48 -24.64 -19.09
C GLY A 3 12.91 -25.96 -18.46
N ILE A 4 14.04 -26.50 -18.90
CA ILE A 4 14.65 -27.69 -18.33
C ILE A 4 15.96 -27.24 -17.68
N ALA A 5 16.12 -27.52 -16.39
CA ALA A 5 17.40 -27.45 -15.70
C ALA A 5 17.92 -28.88 -15.54
N SER A 6 19.19 -29.11 -15.88
CA SER A 6 19.83 -30.43 -15.77
C SER A 6 21.04 -30.35 -14.85
N LEU A 7 21.14 -31.31 -13.93
CA LEU A 7 22.31 -31.54 -13.11
C LEU A 7 23.25 -32.49 -13.85
N ALA A 8 24.49 -32.07 -14.08
CA ALA A 8 25.51 -32.96 -14.61
C ALA A 8 26.00 -33.94 -13.52
N VAL A 9 26.68 -35.00 -13.93
CA VAL A 9 27.28 -35.96 -12.99
C VAL A 9 28.26 -35.22 -12.06
N GLY A 10 28.02 -35.31 -10.76
CA GLY A 10 28.85 -34.67 -9.72
C GLY A 10 28.36 -33.30 -9.26
N GLU A 11 27.37 -32.70 -9.93
CA GLU A 11 26.75 -31.45 -9.48
C GLU A 11 25.69 -31.72 -8.41
N SER A 12 25.61 -30.85 -7.40
CA SER A 12 24.63 -30.94 -6.32
C SER A 12 23.53 -29.87 -6.39
N PHE A 13 23.69 -28.85 -7.25
CA PHE A 13 22.71 -27.80 -7.45
C PHE A 13 22.79 -27.22 -8.88
N VAL A 14 21.71 -26.59 -9.31
CA VAL A 14 21.63 -25.82 -10.56
C VAL A 14 20.76 -24.59 -10.30
N ASP A 15 21.22 -23.43 -10.73
CA ASP A 15 20.48 -22.18 -10.54
C ASP A 15 19.56 -21.88 -11.73
N ILE A 16 18.31 -21.52 -11.44
CA ILE A 16 17.36 -21.01 -12.42
C ILE A 16 17.12 -19.52 -12.12
N SER A 17 17.66 -18.64 -12.96
CA SER A 17 17.45 -17.20 -12.82
C SER A 17 16.20 -16.77 -13.57
N ILE A 18 15.26 -16.14 -12.87
CA ILE A 18 14.09 -15.46 -13.45
C ILE A 18 14.28 -13.96 -13.23
N ASN A 19 14.10 -13.17 -14.29
CA ASN A 19 14.14 -11.72 -14.22
C ASN A 19 12.74 -11.17 -14.46
N PRO A 20 11.99 -10.84 -13.39
CA PRO A 20 10.71 -10.16 -13.51
C PRO A 20 10.85 -8.88 -14.34
N LYS A 21 9.78 -8.55 -15.06
CA LYS A 21 9.70 -7.28 -15.79
C LYS A 21 8.64 -6.44 -15.12
N ASP A 22 9.06 -5.30 -14.60
CA ASP A 22 8.18 -4.21 -14.24
C ASP A 22 7.54 -3.67 -15.53
N ASP A 23 6.21 -3.73 -15.61
CA ASP A 23 5.43 -3.20 -16.72
C ASP A 23 4.79 -1.83 -16.40
N GLY A 24 5.05 -1.30 -15.20
CA GLY A 24 4.58 0.00 -14.74
C GLY A 24 3.12 0.06 -14.32
N ILE A 25 2.41 -1.06 -14.31
CA ILE A 25 1.06 -1.16 -13.74
C ILE A 25 1.20 -1.81 -12.37
N THR A 26 0.69 -1.19 -11.31
CA THR A 26 0.68 -1.87 -10.01
C THR A 26 -0.52 -2.78 -9.89
N GLU A 27 -0.22 -3.99 -9.45
CA GLU A 27 -1.14 -5.11 -9.32
C GLU A 27 -0.95 -5.76 -7.93
N GLY A 28 -1.65 -6.86 -7.68
CA GLY A 28 -1.35 -7.69 -6.52
C GLY A 28 -0.07 -8.49 -6.74
N ASN A 29 0.58 -8.91 -5.64
CA ASN A 29 1.80 -9.74 -5.73
C ASN A 29 1.67 -10.88 -6.75
N GLU A 30 2.61 -10.97 -7.69
CA GLU A 30 2.70 -12.12 -8.58
C GLU A 30 3.41 -13.28 -7.89
N THR A 31 3.28 -14.48 -8.46
CA THR A 31 3.92 -15.68 -7.92
C THR A 31 4.73 -16.39 -8.99
N VAL A 32 6.01 -16.61 -8.70
CA VAL A 32 6.82 -17.61 -9.40
C VAL A 32 6.71 -18.92 -8.64
N THR A 33 6.37 -19.99 -9.35
CA THR A 33 6.34 -21.35 -8.80
C THR A 33 7.36 -22.22 -9.52
N LEU A 34 8.28 -22.82 -8.78
CA LEU A 34 9.10 -23.94 -9.23
C LEU A 34 8.37 -25.23 -8.86
N THR A 35 8.18 -26.13 -9.83
CA THR A 35 7.56 -27.44 -9.61
C THR A 35 8.50 -28.53 -10.11
N LEU A 36 8.80 -29.51 -9.26
CA LEU A 36 9.52 -30.72 -9.67
C LEU A 36 8.55 -31.70 -10.31
N ALA A 37 8.85 -32.12 -11.55
CA ALA A 37 8.12 -33.20 -12.19
C ALA A 37 8.47 -34.53 -11.52
N THR A 38 7.53 -35.48 -11.52
CA THR A 38 7.82 -36.88 -11.16
C THR A 38 8.43 -37.61 -12.35
N GLY A 39 9.39 -38.49 -12.11
CA GLY A 39 9.98 -39.35 -13.14
C GLY A 39 10.26 -40.75 -12.61
N SER A 40 10.50 -41.71 -13.51
CA SER A 40 10.90 -43.08 -13.14
C SER A 40 12.37 -43.18 -12.73
N ASP A 41 13.17 -42.18 -13.10
CA ASP A 41 14.63 -42.26 -13.04
C ASP A 41 15.20 -41.57 -11.79
N TYR A 42 14.34 -41.01 -10.93
CA TYR A 42 14.70 -40.31 -9.70
C TYR A 42 13.52 -40.29 -8.72
N ASP A 43 13.82 -40.32 -7.43
CA ASP A 43 12.83 -40.13 -6.36
C ASP A 43 12.77 -38.65 -5.95
N ILE A 44 11.56 -38.13 -5.74
CA ILE A 44 11.33 -36.79 -5.19
C ILE A 44 10.69 -36.90 -3.80
N ASP A 45 11.04 -35.99 -2.90
CA ASP A 45 10.29 -35.79 -1.66
C ASP A 45 8.90 -35.21 -2.00
N THR A 46 7.87 -36.06 -1.93
CA THR A 46 6.51 -35.68 -2.28
C THR A 46 5.88 -34.71 -1.30
N SER A 47 6.52 -34.44 -0.14
CA SER A 47 6.07 -33.42 0.80
C SER A 47 6.42 -32.00 0.35
N GLN A 48 7.37 -31.85 -0.58
CA GLN A 48 7.86 -30.55 -1.08
C GLN A 48 8.18 -30.63 -2.58
N THR A 49 7.14 -30.72 -3.40
CA THR A 49 7.29 -30.74 -4.87
C THR A 49 7.24 -29.35 -5.50
N THR A 50 6.89 -28.32 -4.71
CA THR A 50 6.83 -26.93 -5.16
C THR A 50 7.57 -25.99 -4.21
N ALA A 51 8.12 -24.92 -4.79
CA ALA A 51 8.61 -23.76 -4.07
C ALA A 51 8.07 -22.50 -4.74
N THR A 52 7.64 -21.51 -3.95
CA THR A 52 7.08 -20.27 -4.47
C THR A 52 7.85 -19.05 -4.00
N VAL A 53 7.92 -18.03 -4.86
CA VAL A 53 8.42 -16.71 -4.52
C VAL A 53 7.36 -15.70 -4.95
N ALA A 54 6.97 -14.82 -4.03
CA ALA A 54 6.13 -13.69 -4.35
C ALA A 54 6.99 -12.56 -4.93
N ILE A 55 6.52 -11.95 -6.01
CA ILE A 55 7.09 -10.72 -6.56
C ILE A 55 6.11 -9.61 -6.16
N ALA A 56 6.64 -8.48 -5.73
CA ALA A 56 5.86 -7.32 -5.38
C ALA A 56 6.34 -6.14 -6.20
N ASP A 57 5.42 -5.23 -6.50
CA ASP A 57 5.75 -3.99 -7.16
C ASP A 57 6.74 -3.15 -6.35
N LYS A 58 7.59 -2.45 -7.09
CA LYS A 58 8.52 -1.50 -6.49
C LYS A 58 7.87 -0.13 -6.40
N PHE A 59 7.89 0.46 -5.20
CA PHE A 59 7.53 1.86 -4.99
C PHE A 59 8.77 2.76 -4.94
N ASN A 60 8.63 4.01 -5.40
CA ASN A 60 9.63 5.04 -5.17
C ASN A 60 9.38 5.71 -3.81
N PRO A 61 10.32 5.64 -2.85
CA PRO A 61 10.15 6.31 -1.57
C PRO A 61 10.33 7.83 -1.72
N ILE A 62 9.35 8.60 -1.25
CA ILE A 62 9.39 10.06 -1.25
C ILE A 62 9.07 10.57 0.15
N ASP A 63 9.93 11.43 0.70
CA ASP A 63 9.72 12.07 2.01
C ASP A 63 9.77 13.60 1.85
N GLY A 64 8.66 14.25 2.17
CA GLY A 64 8.50 15.71 2.11
C GLY A 64 9.13 16.47 3.28
N GLY A 65 9.61 15.78 4.31
CA GLY A 65 10.23 16.38 5.50
C GLY A 65 9.27 17.30 6.27
N GLY A 66 9.83 18.27 7.01
CA GLY A 66 9.04 19.17 7.87
C GLY A 66 8.66 20.53 7.26
N SER A 67 8.97 20.78 5.99
CA SER A 67 8.64 22.07 5.34
C SER A 67 7.15 22.15 4.98
N HIS A 68 6.64 23.33 4.60
CA HIS A 68 5.26 23.48 4.10
C HIS A 68 5.18 23.51 2.57
N ASP A 69 6.29 23.17 1.90
CA ASP A 69 6.40 23.26 0.45
C ASP A 69 5.57 22.16 -0.23
N PRO A 70 5.03 22.42 -1.42
CA PRO A 70 4.38 21.39 -2.22
C PRO A 70 5.29 20.18 -2.44
N LEU A 71 4.69 19.00 -2.47
CA LEU A 71 5.35 17.74 -2.76
C LEU A 71 4.74 17.14 -4.03
N ILE A 72 5.58 16.77 -4.97
CA ILE A 72 5.16 16.18 -6.25
C ILE A 72 5.90 14.86 -6.39
N GLY A 73 5.17 13.78 -6.63
CA GLY A 73 5.73 12.48 -6.96
C GLY A 73 6.24 12.41 -8.40
N THR A 74 6.27 11.20 -8.92
CA THR A 74 6.82 10.82 -10.21
C THR A 74 5.70 10.33 -11.13
N ALA A 75 6.04 9.57 -12.16
CA ALA A 75 5.07 8.96 -13.06
C ALA A 75 4.92 7.45 -12.82
N GLY A 76 5.60 6.90 -11.81
CA GLY A 76 5.45 5.51 -11.39
C GLY A 76 5.02 5.47 -9.93
N ASN A 77 4.71 4.26 -9.45
CA ASN A 77 4.16 4.02 -8.12
C ASN A 77 5.05 4.63 -7.03
N ASP A 78 4.53 5.61 -6.31
CA ASP A 78 5.27 6.28 -5.26
C ASP A 78 4.73 5.91 -3.88
N ARG A 79 5.65 5.83 -2.92
CA ARG A 79 5.32 5.71 -1.50
C ARG A 79 5.69 7.02 -0.82
N ILE A 80 4.68 7.88 -0.68
CA ILE A 80 4.80 9.29 -0.33
C ILE A 80 4.49 9.50 1.14
N VAL A 81 5.50 9.90 1.91
CA VAL A 81 5.36 10.43 3.26
C VAL A 81 5.41 11.95 3.16
N GLY A 82 4.27 12.61 3.38
CA GLY A 82 4.22 14.08 3.36
C GLY A 82 5.04 14.74 4.47
N GLY A 83 5.35 14.01 5.54
CA GLY A 83 6.08 14.52 6.69
C GLY A 83 5.25 15.50 7.54
N THR A 84 5.90 16.39 8.26
CA THR A 84 5.20 17.40 9.10
C THR A 84 5.04 18.71 8.33
N GLY A 85 4.13 19.56 8.80
CA GLY A 85 3.77 20.79 8.09
C GLY A 85 2.76 20.52 6.98
N SER A 86 1.73 21.35 6.90
CA SER A 86 0.69 21.16 5.88
C SER A 86 1.25 21.42 4.48
N LYS A 87 0.91 20.53 3.54
CA LYS A 87 1.45 20.53 2.16
C LYS A 87 0.35 20.27 1.15
N THR A 88 0.55 20.75 -0.06
CA THR A 88 -0.19 20.24 -1.24
C THR A 88 0.63 19.11 -1.82
N ILE A 89 0.04 17.93 -1.97
CA ILE A 89 0.72 16.72 -2.44
C ILE A 89 0.05 16.29 -3.76
N THR A 90 0.86 16.04 -4.78
CA THR A 90 0.46 15.47 -6.06
C THR A 90 1.20 14.14 -6.21
N GLY A 91 0.47 13.03 -6.36
CA GLY A 91 1.07 11.70 -6.53
C GLY A 91 1.72 11.56 -7.90
N GLY A 92 0.97 11.91 -8.94
CA GLY A 92 1.38 11.80 -10.33
C GLY A 92 0.67 10.66 -11.03
N LEU A 93 1.40 9.90 -11.85
CA LEU A 93 0.88 8.69 -12.47
C LEU A 93 1.40 7.47 -11.69
N GLY A 94 0.71 6.34 -11.81
CA GLY A 94 1.00 5.14 -11.03
C GLY A 94 -0.09 4.91 -9.99
N ASN A 95 0.05 3.85 -9.20
CA ASN A 95 -0.75 3.67 -7.99
C ASN A 95 0.10 4.09 -6.80
N ASP A 96 -0.29 5.18 -6.16
CA ASP A 96 0.49 5.82 -5.12
C ASP A 96 -0.01 5.48 -3.71
N GLU A 97 0.93 5.27 -2.81
CA GLU A 97 0.67 5.14 -1.38
C GLU A 97 0.96 6.47 -0.67
N PHE A 98 -0.08 7.11 -0.12
CA PHE A 98 0.07 8.26 0.76
C PHE A 98 0.12 7.79 2.21
N VAL A 99 1.32 7.78 2.79
CA VAL A 99 1.60 7.13 4.07
C VAL A 99 1.57 8.11 5.24
N TYR A 100 0.76 7.77 6.24
CA TYR A 100 0.66 8.50 7.50
C TYR A 100 1.02 7.58 8.67
N THR A 101 1.96 8.04 9.49
CA THR A 101 2.51 7.30 10.64
C THR A 101 2.22 8.01 11.96
N SER A 102 1.77 9.27 11.94
CA SER A 102 1.44 10.03 13.15
C SER A 102 0.44 11.17 12.90
N LEU A 103 -0.28 11.55 13.95
CA LEU A 103 -1.24 12.66 13.90
C LEU A 103 -0.60 14.03 13.65
N THR A 104 0.73 14.15 13.75
CA THR A 104 1.45 15.41 13.46
C THR A 104 1.53 15.72 11.96
N GLN A 105 1.18 14.77 11.10
CA GLN A 105 1.16 14.92 9.64
C GLN A 105 -0.19 15.45 9.12
N VAL A 106 -0.94 16.11 9.99
CA VAL A 106 -2.25 16.70 9.69
C VAL A 106 -2.14 17.89 8.73
N GLY A 107 -3.17 18.06 7.90
CA GLY A 107 -3.40 19.24 7.08
C GLY A 107 -2.90 19.13 5.64
N HIS A 108 -2.41 17.97 5.21
CA HIS A 108 -2.09 17.77 3.79
C HIS A 108 -3.36 17.81 2.91
N ARG A 109 -3.16 18.31 1.69
CA ARG A 109 -4.15 18.30 0.61
C ARG A 109 -3.60 17.49 -0.57
N ILE A 110 -4.21 16.35 -0.86
CA ILE A 110 -3.85 15.48 -1.99
C ILE A 110 -4.67 15.91 -3.20
N THR A 111 -4.03 16.16 -4.35
CA THR A 111 -4.67 16.86 -5.48
C THR A 111 -5.25 15.97 -6.57
N ASP A 112 -4.76 14.74 -6.68
CA ASP A 112 -4.91 13.87 -7.85
C ASP A 112 -5.14 12.40 -7.49
N PHE A 113 -5.60 12.13 -6.26
CA PHE A 113 -5.89 10.77 -5.80
C PHE A 113 -6.85 10.03 -6.76
N THR A 114 -6.42 8.86 -7.25
CA THR A 114 -7.16 8.00 -8.16
C THR A 114 -7.82 6.85 -7.40
N VAL A 115 -9.15 6.92 -7.26
CA VAL A 115 -9.95 5.89 -6.57
C VAL A 115 -9.75 4.50 -7.19
N GLY A 116 -9.51 3.52 -6.33
CA GLY A 116 -9.30 2.12 -6.69
C GLY A 116 -7.90 1.78 -7.18
N SER A 117 -7.01 2.76 -7.23
CA SER A 117 -5.61 2.63 -7.65
C SER A 117 -4.73 3.15 -6.52
N ASP A 118 -4.84 4.43 -6.15
CA ASP A 118 -4.10 5.01 -5.03
C ASP A 118 -4.65 4.54 -3.68
N GLN A 119 -3.80 4.60 -2.65
CA GLN A 119 -4.13 4.18 -1.30
C GLN A 119 -3.69 5.20 -0.24
N ILE A 120 -4.54 5.38 0.78
CA ILE A 120 -4.16 6.04 2.02
C ILE A 120 -3.73 4.98 3.02
N VAL A 121 -2.44 4.99 3.37
CA VAL A 121 -1.85 4.01 4.29
C VAL A 121 -1.84 4.57 5.70
N LEU A 122 -2.62 3.96 6.60
CA LEU A 122 -2.83 4.39 7.98
C LEU A 122 -2.34 3.38 9.02
N THR A 123 -1.82 2.21 8.63
CA THR A 123 -1.43 1.13 9.56
C THR A 123 -0.61 1.62 10.75
N GLN A 124 0.49 2.34 10.49
CA GLN A 124 1.34 2.85 11.57
C GLN A 124 0.67 3.95 12.38
N LEU A 125 -0.15 4.79 11.74
CA LEU A 125 -0.92 5.80 12.45
C LEU A 125 -1.88 5.12 13.44
N LEU A 126 -2.69 4.16 12.98
CA LEU A 126 -3.69 3.48 13.79
C LEU A 126 -3.05 2.67 14.92
N ASP A 127 -1.95 1.96 14.65
CA ASP A 127 -1.16 1.27 15.66
C ASP A 127 -0.67 2.20 16.77
N SER A 128 -0.36 3.45 16.44
CA SER A 128 0.07 4.45 17.44
C SER A 128 -1.08 4.95 18.33
N LEU A 129 -2.34 4.76 17.92
CA LEU A 129 -3.53 5.24 18.64
C LEU A 129 -4.08 4.18 19.60
N VAL A 130 -3.97 2.90 19.24
CA VAL A 130 -4.55 1.79 19.99
C VAL A 130 -3.49 1.09 20.83
N SER A 131 -3.73 0.98 22.15
CA SER A 131 -2.83 0.22 23.02
C SER A 131 -2.79 -1.25 22.59
N GLY A 132 -1.61 -1.70 22.14
CA GLY A 132 -1.43 -3.06 21.61
C GLY A 132 -1.55 -3.18 20.09
N GLY A 133 -1.72 -2.06 19.38
CA GLY A 133 -1.86 -2.02 17.92
C GLY A 133 -3.32 -2.12 17.48
N TYR A 134 -3.61 -1.55 16.32
CA TYR A 134 -4.92 -1.67 15.69
C TYR A 134 -4.99 -3.01 14.96
N ASN A 135 -6.03 -3.81 15.25
CA ASN A 135 -6.19 -5.16 14.70
C ASN A 135 -7.50 -5.35 13.92
N GLY A 136 -8.23 -4.26 13.68
CA GLY A 136 -9.42 -4.26 12.85
C GLY A 136 -9.06 -4.35 11.37
N SER A 137 -10.03 -4.73 10.54
CA SER A 137 -9.84 -4.80 9.09
C SER A 137 -10.44 -3.60 8.35
N ASP A 138 -11.22 -2.76 9.03
CA ASP A 138 -11.87 -1.60 8.42
C ASP A 138 -12.01 -0.46 9.45
N ALA A 139 -11.04 0.47 9.43
CA ALA A 139 -11.00 1.57 10.39
C ALA A 139 -12.14 2.58 10.19
N VAL A 140 -12.80 2.57 9.03
CA VAL A 140 -14.00 3.37 8.77
C VAL A 140 -15.20 2.74 9.48
N ALA A 141 -15.38 1.41 9.36
CA ALA A 141 -16.44 0.68 10.05
C ALA A 141 -16.25 0.69 11.57
N ASP A 142 -15.00 0.60 12.04
CA ASP A 142 -14.64 0.61 13.46
C ASP A 142 -14.67 2.03 14.08
N GLY A 143 -14.88 3.05 13.25
CA GLY A 143 -15.09 4.45 13.64
C GLY A 143 -13.83 5.20 14.04
N TYR A 144 -12.64 4.72 13.69
CA TYR A 144 -11.40 5.50 13.79
C TYR A 144 -11.26 6.49 12.63
N VAL A 145 -11.88 6.20 11.49
CA VAL A 145 -11.83 7.03 10.29
C VAL A 145 -13.24 7.44 9.89
N ARG A 146 -13.41 8.72 9.51
CA ARG A 146 -14.67 9.20 8.90
C ARG A 146 -14.39 10.04 7.67
N LEU A 147 -15.17 9.80 6.63
CA LEU A 147 -15.10 10.52 5.36
C LEU A 147 -16.26 11.53 5.30
N VAL A 148 -15.94 12.81 5.19
CA VAL A 148 -16.93 13.89 5.08
C VAL A 148 -16.67 14.75 3.86
N GLN A 149 -17.69 15.48 3.39
CA GLN A 149 -17.52 16.40 2.27
C GLN A 149 -16.47 17.48 2.62
N GLY A 150 -15.56 17.71 1.68
CA GLY A 150 -14.52 18.72 1.81
C GLY A 150 -14.93 20.10 1.29
N LYS A 151 -13.92 20.89 0.93
CA LYS A 151 -14.08 22.28 0.47
C LYS A 151 -14.95 22.44 -0.78
N THR A 152 -14.94 21.46 -1.68
CA THR A 152 -15.77 21.40 -2.88
C THR A 152 -16.73 20.21 -2.83
N ALA A 153 -17.74 20.20 -3.70
CA ALA A 153 -18.66 19.07 -3.84
C ALA A 153 -17.95 17.76 -4.21
N ASN A 154 -16.80 17.84 -4.88
CA ASN A 154 -15.99 16.70 -5.28
C ASN A 154 -14.69 16.66 -4.46
N SER A 155 -14.77 16.86 -3.16
CA SER A 155 -13.60 16.69 -2.29
C SER A 155 -14.01 15.97 -1.02
N THR A 156 -13.07 15.25 -0.44
CA THR A 156 -13.26 14.47 0.79
C THR A 156 -12.30 14.96 1.84
N ILE A 157 -12.80 15.19 3.05
CA ILE A 157 -11.96 15.31 4.23
C ILE A 157 -11.99 13.96 4.94
N LEU A 158 -10.81 13.37 5.13
CA LEU A 158 -10.61 12.24 6.01
C LEU A 158 -10.41 12.78 7.42
N GLN A 159 -11.24 12.33 8.35
CA GLN A 159 -11.17 12.67 9.76
C GLN A 159 -10.72 11.46 10.56
N ILE A 160 -9.91 11.68 11.59
CA ILE A 160 -9.45 10.65 12.52
C ILE A 160 -10.09 10.85 13.89
N ASP A 161 -10.60 9.77 14.46
CA ASP A 161 -10.89 9.63 15.88
C ASP A 161 -9.80 8.78 16.55
N ARG A 162 -9.38 9.16 17.77
CA ARG A 162 -8.23 8.54 18.44
C ARG A 162 -8.55 7.27 19.19
N ASP A 163 -9.82 7.07 19.57
CA ASP A 163 -10.27 5.94 20.37
C ASP A 163 -11.48 5.21 19.76
N GLY A 164 -11.77 5.52 18.49
CA GLY A 164 -12.84 4.89 17.70
C GLY A 164 -14.22 5.10 18.33
N LEU A 165 -15.15 4.16 18.10
CA LEU A 165 -16.50 4.24 18.68
C LEU A 165 -16.56 4.03 20.20
N ALA A 166 -15.47 3.54 20.80
CA ALA A 166 -15.45 3.06 22.17
C ALA A 166 -15.04 4.13 23.20
N GLY A 167 -14.52 5.27 22.76
CA GLY A 167 -14.05 6.33 23.65
C GLY A 167 -14.76 7.67 23.49
N ASP A 168 -14.18 8.69 24.13
CA ASP A 168 -14.76 10.04 24.26
C ASP A 168 -14.09 11.04 23.30
N ALA A 169 -13.08 10.62 22.53
CA ALA A 169 -12.50 11.48 21.52
C ALA A 169 -13.52 11.76 20.41
N ILE A 170 -13.20 12.78 19.62
CA ILE A 170 -14.05 13.23 18.52
C ILE A 170 -13.21 13.23 17.26
N PHE A 171 -13.86 12.87 16.16
CA PHE A 171 -13.32 13.05 14.81
C PHE A 171 -12.77 14.47 14.59
N ARG A 172 -11.51 14.53 14.14
CA ARG A 172 -10.84 15.76 13.71
C ARG A 172 -10.38 15.65 12.27
N ASN A 173 -10.46 16.75 11.52
CA ASN A 173 -9.93 16.83 10.16
C ASN A 173 -8.45 16.43 10.16
N PHE A 174 -8.12 15.48 9.30
CA PHE A 174 -6.76 15.01 9.14
C PHE A 174 -6.19 15.47 7.80
N ILE A 175 -6.78 15.05 6.69
CA ILE A 175 -6.34 15.42 5.34
C ILE A 175 -7.53 15.71 4.43
N GLN A 176 -7.28 16.39 3.32
CA GLN A 176 -8.25 16.56 2.24
C GLN A 176 -7.76 15.89 0.96
N LEU A 177 -8.65 15.19 0.27
CA LEU A 177 -8.48 14.70 -1.09
C LEU A 177 -9.34 15.56 -2.01
N ASP A 178 -8.72 16.23 -2.98
CA ASP A 178 -9.40 16.96 -4.03
C ASP A 178 -9.88 15.98 -5.12
N ASN A 179 -10.94 16.35 -5.83
CA ASN A 179 -11.55 15.59 -6.94
C ASN A 179 -12.11 14.19 -6.60
N VAL A 180 -12.23 13.85 -5.32
CA VAL A 180 -12.81 12.59 -4.85
C VAL A 180 -13.99 12.87 -3.92
N THR A 181 -15.15 12.28 -4.19
CA THR A 181 -16.32 12.38 -3.28
C THR A 181 -16.20 11.41 -2.11
N PRO A 182 -16.81 11.70 -0.94
CA PRO A 182 -16.75 10.78 0.19
C PRO A 182 -17.28 9.38 -0.13
N GLN A 183 -18.29 9.31 -1.00
CA GLN A 183 -18.87 8.05 -1.48
C GLN A 183 -17.89 7.25 -2.34
N ALA A 184 -17.16 7.90 -3.25
CA ALA A 184 -16.14 7.24 -4.06
C ALA A 184 -14.92 6.83 -3.22
N MET A 185 -14.56 7.64 -2.22
CA MET A 185 -13.48 7.34 -1.29
C MET A 185 -13.80 6.15 -0.37
N ASN A 186 -15.08 5.92 -0.03
CA ASN A 186 -15.50 4.88 0.91
C ASN A 186 -15.49 3.47 0.28
N ASN A 187 -14.31 3.01 -0.11
CA ASN A 187 -14.02 1.67 -0.61
C ASN A 187 -12.74 1.19 0.08
N ILE A 188 -12.77 -0.04 0.61
CA ILE A 188 -11.64 -0.62 1.34
C ILE A 188 -10.35 -0.65 0.51
N ASN A 189 -10.45 -0.77 -0.82
CA ASN A 189 -9.29 -0.78 -1.70
C ASN A 189 -8.52 0.56 -1.74
N ASN A 190 -9.12 1.65 -1.28
CA ASN A 190 -8.47 2.97 -1.19
C ASN A 190 -7.65 3.14 0.10
N PHE A 191 -7.60 2.11 0.96
CA PHE A 191 -6.97 2.19 2.28
C PHE A 191 -6.10 0.97 2.56
N VAL A 192 -5.07 1.20 3.36
CA VAL A 192 -4.33 0.14 4.06
C VAL A 192 -4.38 0.48 5.54
N PHE A 193 -5.04 -0.39 6.32
CA PHE A 193 -5.22 -0.23 7.76
C PHE A 193 -4.22 -1.04 8.58
#